data_AF-T1A885-F1
#
_entry.id   AF-T1A885-F1
#
_cell.length_a   1.000
_cell.length_b   1.000
_cell.length_c   1.000
_cell.angle_alpha   90.00
_cell.angle_beta   90.00
_cell.angle_gamma   90.00
#
_symmetry.space_group_name_H-M   'P 1'
#
loop_
_entity.id
_entity.type
_entity.pdbx_description
1 polymer ?
#
loop_
_entity_poly.entity_id
_entity_poly.type
_entity_poly.pdbx_seq_one_letter_code
_entity_poly.pdbx_strand_id
1 'polypeptide(L)'
;HNEADEPAATQPQMYHTIREHPTTRKLYADRLLTEGVIAQSEPDALVAQYRDGLDQGKPLARAALGMIGNQFTVDWTRYAHSDWTERVGTGVDVKRLKSLGEQLTALPEGFTVHPRVAQIITHRRQMHAGKMPLDWGCAELLAYASLVEDGYSLRLCGQDSGRGTFFHRHAVLHDQNGPRQFIPLQHLAERQPRVQIIDSV
;
A
#
# COMPACT_ATOMS: atom_id res chain seq x y z
N HIS A 1 -4.77 -25.25 21.62
CA HIS A 1 -6.02 -25.30 20.85
C HIS A 1 -7.04 -24.33 21.45
N ASN A 2 -7.39 -24.51 22.72
CA ASN A 2 -7.96 -23.49 23.61
C ASN A 2 -7.79 -24.00 25.07
N GLU A 3 -8.16 -23.21 26.06
CA GLU A 3 -8.04 -23.55 27.49
C GLU A 3 -9.02 -24.63 27.97
N ALA A 4 -10.03 -24.97 27.17
CA ALA A 4 -11.04 -25.98 27.48
C ALA A 4 -10.72 -27.36 26.86
N ASP A 5 -9.63 -27.47 26.10
CA ASP A 5 -9.20 -28.69 25.44
C ASP A 5 -8.28 -29.52 26.35
N GLU A 6 -8.32 -30.85 26.24
CA GLU A 6 -7.46 -31.77 27.00
C GLU A 6 -6.30 -32.25 26.11
N PRO A 7 -5.14 -31.59 26.15
CA PRO A 7 -4.04 -31.87 25.25
C PRO A 7 -3.29 -33.17 25.60
N ALA A 8 -3.43 -33.71 26.81
CA ALA A 8 -2.83 -34.99 27.16
C ALA A 8 -3.44 -36.16 26.37
N ALA A 9 -4.63 -35.99 25.78
CA ALA A 9 -5.27 -36.98 24.92
C ALA A 9 -4.43 -37.32 23.67
N THR A 10 -3.63 -36.36 23.18
CA THR A 10 -2.83 -36.55 21.96
C THR A 10 -1.34 -36.25 22.14
N GLN A 11 -0.94 -35.53 23.19
CA GLN A 11 0.47 -35.26 23.53
C GLN A 11 0.80 -35.53 25.02
N PRO A 12 0.62 -36.77 25.53
CA PRO A 12 0.71 -37.08 26.96
C PRO A 12 2.12 -36.87 27.55
N GLN A 13 3.19 -37.29 26.85
CA GLN A 13 4.56 -37.14 27.34
C GLN A 13 4.99 -35.67 27.42
N MET A 14 4.63 -34.87 26.41
CA MET A 14 4.92 -33.44 26.37
C MET A 14 4.26 -32.71 27.54
N TYR A 15 2.96 -32.97 27.77
CA TYR A 15 2.23 -32.31 28.85
C TYR A 15 2.61 -32.80 30.24
N HIS A 16 3.11 -34.03 30.37
CA HIS A 16 3.74 -34.50 31.61
C HIS A 16 4.98 -33.64 31.95
N THR A 17 5.90 -33.46 31.00
CA THR A 17 7.08 -32.60 31.20
C THR A 17 6.69 -31.14 31.46
N ILE A 18 5.71 -30.59 30.73
CA ILE A 18 5.25 -29.20 30.94
C ILE A 18 4.68 -28.99 32.35
N ARG A 19 3.93 -29.96 32.90
CA ARG A 19 3.36 -29.85 34.27
C ARG A 19 4.43 -29.84 35.36
N GLU A 20 5.56 -30.51 35.14
CA GLU A 20 6.69 -30.55 36.08
C GLU A 20 7.64 -29.36 35.92
N HIS A 21 7.60 -28.69 34.77
CA HIS A 21 8.50 -27.58 34.47
C HIS A 21 8.00 -26.26 35.07
N PRO A 22 8.81 -25.53 35.86
CA PRO A 22 8.44 -24.22 36.37
C PRO A 22 8.12 -23.24 35.23
N THR A 23 7.15 -22.35 35.45
CA THR A 23 6.82 -21.31 34.45
C THR A 23 8.03 -20.41 34.15
N THR A 24 8.09 -19.89 32.92
CA THR A 24 9.17 -19.00 32.47
C THR A 24 9.34 -17.78 33.38
N ARG A 25 8.24 -17.19 33.87
CA ARG A 25 8.27 -16.09 34.85
C ARG A 25 9.00 -16.50 36.13
N LYS A 26 8.70 -17.67 36.70
CA LYS A 26 9.33 -18.15 37.93
C LYS A 26 10.82 -18.36 37.73
N LEU A 27 11.22 -19.02 36.64
CA LEU A 27 12.63 -19.27 36.33
C LEU A 27 13.44 -17.97 36.21
N TYR A 28 12.87 -16.97 35.55
CA TYR A 28 13.55 -15.68 35.39
C TYR A 28 13.61 -14.90 36.70
N ALA A 29 12.55 -14.92 37.51
CA ALA A 29 12.55 -14.31 38.84
C ALA A 29 13.58 -14.98 39.77
N ASP A 30 13.61 -16.32 39.81
CA ASP A 30 14.56 -17.10 40.63
C ASP A 30 16.02 -16.78 40.21
N ARG A 31 16.27 -16.59 38.91
CA ARG A 31 17.57 -16.14 38.40
C ARG A 31 17.93 -14.74 38.88
N LEU A 32 17.03 -13.77 38.75
CA LEU A 32 17.27 -12.38 39.17
C LEU A 32 17.50 -12.26 40.69
N LEU A 33 16.82 -13.11 41.48
CA LEU A 33 17.06 -13.23 42.92
C LEU A 33 18.46 -13.76 43.20
N THR A 34 18.87 -14.81 42.49
CA THR A 34 20.22 -15.38 42.61
C THR A 34 21.30 -14.37 42.22
N GLU A 35 21.04 -13.55 41.20
CA GLU A 35 21.92 -12.46 40.76
C GLU A 35 21.83 -11.20 41.66
N GLY A 36 20.93 -11.19 42.66
CA GLY A 36 20.74 -10.07 43.59
C GLY A 36 20.18 -8.80 42.95
N VAL A 37 19.56 -8.91 41.77
CA VAL A 37 19.02 -7.78 41.01
C VAL A 37 17.70 -7.28 41.60
N ILE A 38 16.91 -8.18 42.19
CA ILE A 38 15.60 -7.90 42.78
C ILE A 38 15.53 -8.44 44.21
N ALA A 39 14.64 -7.89 45.03
CA ALA A 39 14.44 -8.36 46.40
C ALA A 39 13.55 -9.62 46.47
N GLN A 40 13.72 -10.44 47.52
CA GLN A 40 12.97 -11.69 47.71
C GLN A 40 11.43 -11.53 47.64
N SER A 41 10.92 -10.39 48.09
CA SER A 41 9.47 -10.08 48.11
C SER A 41 8.96 -9.51 46.79
N GLU A 42 9.84 -9.10 45.88
CA GLU A 42 9.49 -8.32 44.69
C GLU A 42 8.73 -9.14 43.62
N PRO A 43 9.07 -10.41 43.32
CA PRO A 43 8.33 -11.20 42.34
C PRO A 43 6.84 -11.39 42.68
N ASP A 44 6.53 -11.64 43.95
CA ASP A 44 5.16 -11.87 44.40
C ASP A 44 4.37 -10.57 44.49
N ALA A 45 5.04 -9.47 44.89
CA ALA A 45 4.44 -8.14 44.89
C ALA A 45 4.01 -7.70 43.48
N LEU A 46 4.84 -7.95 42.45
CA LEU A 46 4.51 -7.64 41.06
C LEU A 46 3.30 -8.44 40.55
N VAL A 47 3.18 -9.72 40.93
CA VAL A 47 2.01 -10.55 40.58
C VAL A 47 0.75 -10.03 41.25
N ALA A 48 0.81 -9.68 42.54
CA ALA A 48 -0.31 -9.11 43.28
C ALA A 48 -0.75 -7.78 42.66
N GLN A 49 0.20 -6.87 42.42
CA GLN A 49 -0.08 -5.57 41.80
C GLN A 49 -0.73 -5.70 40.41
N TYR A 50 -0.29 -6.67 39.60
CA TYR A 50 -0.87 -6.92 38.29
C TYR A 50 -2.30 -7.46 38.39
N ARG A 51 -2.57 -8.39 39.32
CA ARG A 51 -3.94 -8.89 39.58
C ARG A 51 -4.85 -7.78 40.07
N ASP A 52 -4.39 -6.99 41.04
CA ASP A 52 -5.17 -5.88 41.59
C ASP A 52 -5.55 -4.86 40.52
N GLY A 53 -4.66 -4.57 39.56
CA GLY A 53 -5.00 -3.66 38.47
C GLY A 53 -5.97 -4.27 37.44
N LEU A 54 -5.93 -5.59 37.20
CA LEU A 54 -6.95 -6.27 36.39
C LEU A 54 -8.33 -6.21 37.07
N ASP A 55 -8.38 -6.48 38.38
CA ASP A 55 -9.63 -6.43 39.17
C ASP A 55 -10.21 -5.01 39.23
N GLN A 56 -9.35 -3.99 39.23
CA GLN A 56 -9.75 -2.58 39.17
C GLN A 56 -10.10 -2.09 37.76
N GLY A 57 -10.00 -2.95 36.73
CA GLY A 57 -10.23 -2.58 35.33
C GLY A 57 -9.26 -1.52 34.79
N LYS A 58 -8.09 -1.36 35.42
CA LYS A 58 -7.09 -0.39 34.99
C LYS A 58 -6.28 -0.96 33.83
N PRO A 59 -6.07 -0.23 32.73
CA PRO A 59 -5.08 -0.61 31.73
C PRO A 59 -3.68 -0.52 32.38
N LEU A 60 -3.18 -1.66 32.86
CA LEU A 60 -1.84 -1.77 33.46
C LEU A 60 -0.72 -1.71 32.42
N ALA A 61 -1.05 -1.90 31.15
CA ALA A 61 -0.16 -1.53 30.06
C ALA A 61 -0.02 -0.01 30.06
N ARG A 62 1.18 0.50 30.37
CA ARG A 62 1.53 1.92 30.19
C ARG A 62 1.23 2.29 28.73
N ALA A 63 0.09 2.95 28.56
CA ALA A 63 -0.38 3.51 27.31
C ALA A 63 -0.42 2.50 26.15
N ALA A 64 -1.46 1.66 26.11
CA ALA A 64 -2.14 1.52 24.83
C ALA A 64 -2.76 2.90 24.55
N LEU A 65 -1.98 3.80 23.95
CA LEU A 65 -2.46 5.10 23.49
C LEU A 65 -3.69 4.81 22.62
N GLY A 66 -4.88 5.03 23.17
CA GLY A 66 -6.13 4.83 22.46
C GLY A 66 -6.05 5.59 21.14
N MET A 67 -6.16 4.85 20.04
CA MET A 67 -6.22 5.38 18.67
C MET A 67 -5.28 6.56 18.37
N ILE A 68 -4.06 6.59 18.91
CA ILE A 68 -3.04 7.48 18.32
C ILE A 68 -2.54 6.74 17.10
N GLY A 69 -3.13 7.10 15.97
CA GLY A 69 -2.68 6.62 14.69
C GLY A 69 -1.17 6.82 14.57
N ASN A 70 -0.45 5.78 14.15
CA ASN A 70 0.95 5.93 13.79
C ASN A 70 1.05 6.48 12.36
N GLN A 71 2.27 6.63 11.83
CA GLN A 71 2.48 7.11 10.46
C GLN A 71 1.79 6.26 9.35
N PHE A 72 1.28 5.07 9.69
CA PHE A 72 0.55 4.18 8.79
C PHE A 72 -0.96 4.18 9.03
N THR A 73 -1.45 4.94 10.01
CA THR A 73 -2.88 5.05 10.27
C THR A 73 -3.51 5.97 9.23
N VAL A 74 -4.42 5.40 8.45
CA VAL A 74 -5.11 6.11 7.38
C VAL A 74 -6.25 6.93 7.97
N ASP A 75 -6.19 8.25 7.80
CA ASP A 75 -7.25 9.17 8.21
C ASP A 75 -8.21 9.42 7.04
N TRP A 76 -9.42 8.86 7.16
CA TRP A 76 -10.52 9.06 6.19
C TRP A 76 -11.52 10.13 6.63
N THR A 77 -11.29 10.82 7.75
CA THR A 77 -12.25 11.79 8.33
C THR A 77 -12.68 12.85 7.32
N ARG A 78 -11.77 13.28 6.44
CA ARG A 78 -12.04 14.21 5.33
C ARG A 78 -13.17 13.74 4.40
N TYR A 79 -13.38 12.43 4.25
CA TYR A 79 -14.26 11.85 3.24
C TYR A 79 -15.55 11.28 3.84
N ALA A 80 -15.68 11.22 5.17
CA ALA A 80 -16.72 10.49 5.89
C ALA A 80 -18.17 10.99 5.65
N HIS A 81 -18.34 12.20 5.12
CA HIS A 81 -19.65 12.86 4.98
C HIS A 81 -19.96 13.33 3.54
N SER A 82 -19.39 12.65 2.54
CA SER A 82 -19.60 13.02 1.13
C SER A 82 -20.87 12.37 0.57
N ASP A 83 -21.66 13.13 -0.20
CA ASP A 83 -22.81 12.61 -0.95
C ASP A 83 -22.35 12.12 -2.34
N TRP A 84 -22.73 10.91 -2.73
CA TRP A 84 -22.37 10.33 -4.02
C TRP A 84 -23.05 11.03 -5.21
N THR A 85 -24.12 11.79 -4.97
CA THR A 85 -24.86 12.57 -5.98
C THR A 85 -24.32 13.98 -6.19
N GLU A 86 -23.32 14.40 -5.40
CA GLU A 86 -22.73 15.72 -5.48
C GLU A 86 -22.10 15.96 -6.86
N ARG A 87 -22.40 17.12 -7.46
CA ARG A 87 -21.79 17.51 -8.73
C ARG A 87 -20.39 18.07 -8.48
N VAL A 88 -19.38 17.35 -8.94
CA VAL A 88 -17.98 17.75 -8.84
C VAL A 88 -17.43 18.32 -10.15
N GLY A 89 -16.67 19.41 -10.06
CA GLY A 89 -15.97 20.00 -11.19
C GLY A 89 -14.69 19.24 -11.50
N THR A 90 -14.74 18.27 -12.42
CA THR A 90 -13.59 17.45 -12.85
C THR A 90 -12.90 17.96 -14.10
N GLY A 91 -13.29 19.15 -14.58
CA GLY A 91 -12.70 19.77 -15.76
C GLY A 91 -11.23 20.15 -15.55
N VAL A 92 -10.42 19.95 -16.59
CA VAL A 92 -9.00 20.31 -16.61
C VAL A 92 -8.79 21.33 -17.73
N ASP A 93 -7.96 22.35 -17.48
CA ASP A 93 -7.62 23.35 -18.49
C ASP A 93 -7.05 22.71 -19.77
N VAL A 94 -7.48 23.19 -20.93
CA VAL A 94 -7.10 22.59 -22.22
C VAL A 94 -5.60 22.74 -22.49
N LYS A 95 -4.96 23.84 -22.08
CA LYS A 95 -3.50 23.99 -22.26
C LYS A 95 -2.75 23.00 -21.39
N ARG A 96 -3.24 22.77 -20.16
CA ARG A 96 -2.71 21.73 -19.27
C ARG A 96 -2.85 20.33 -19.88
N LEU A 97 -4.02 19.98 -20.42
CA LEU A 97 -4.23 18.70 -21.12
C LEU A 97 -3.30 18.52 -22.33
N LYS A 98 -3.03 19.58 -23.09
CA LYS A 98 -2.09 19.55 -24.21
C LYS A 98 -0.66 19.28 -23.76
N SER A 99 -0.20 20.00 -22.73
CA SER A 99 1.13 19.80 -22.13
C SER A 99 1.31 18.36 -21.63
N LEU A 100 0.33 17.83 -20.89
CA LEU A 100 0.36 16.44 -20.42
C LEU A 100 0.37 15.45 -21.59
N GLY A 101 -0.43 15.69 -22.63
CA GLY A 101 -0.44 14.86 -23.83
C GLY A 101 0.90 14.82 -24.58
N GLU A 102 1.59 15.94 -24.67
CA GLU A 102 2.95 16.01 -25.24
C GLU A 102 3.93 15.16 -24.42
N GLN A 103 3.90 15.28 -23.10
CA GLN A 103 4.74 14.47 -22.20
C GLN A 103 4.43 12.98 -22.28
N LEU A 104 3.15 12.59 -22.29
CA LEU A 104 2.70 11.20 -22.42
C LEU A 104 3.14 10.53 -23.73
N THR A 105 3.39 11.33 -24.76
CA THR A 105 3.81 10.84 -26.07
C THR A 105 5.29 11.10 -26.36
N ALA A 106 6.05 11.65 -25.42
CA ALA A 106 7.49 11.82 -25.52
C ALA A 106 8.20 10.48 -25.24
N LEU A 107 9.05 10.04 -26.17
CA LEU A 107 9.85 8.83 -26.00
C LEU A 107 11.29 9.20 -25.61
N PRO A 108 11.93 8.41 -24.73
CA PRO A 108 13.35 8.58 -24.44
C PRO A 108 14.21 8.43 -25.70
N GLU A 109 15.38 9.06 -25.68
CA GLU A 109 16.35 8.91 -26.77
C GLU A 109 16.76 7.44 -26.97
N GLY A 110 16.78 7.01 -28.24
CA GLY A 110 17.10 5.63 -28.60
C GLY A 110 16.04 4.59 -28.21
N PHE A 111 14.82 4.98 -27.83
CA PHE A 111 13.72 4.06 -27.52
C PHE A 111 12.90 3.74 -28.77
N THR A 112 12.86 2.48 -29.19
CA THR A 112 12.14 2.07 -30.41
C THR A 112 10.89 1.28 -30.04
N VAL A 113 9.70 1.77 -30.40
CA VAL A 113 8.44 1.02 -30.19
C VAL A 113 8.05 0.25 -31.45
N HIS A 114 7.21 -0.78 -31.29
CA HIS A 114 6.63 -1.52 -32.41
C HIS A 114 5.86 -0.56 -33.36
N PRO A 115 5.89 -0.76 -34.69
CA PRO A 115 5.26 0.16 -35.66
C PRO A 115 3.78 0.48 -35.39
N ARG A 116 2.98 -0.51 -34.99
CA ARG A 116 1.58 -0.29 -34.59
C ARG A 116 1.42 0.61 -33.36
N VAL A 117 2.35 0.53 -32.40
CA VAL A 117 2.36 1.40 -31.22
C VAL A 117 2.83 2.81 -31.61
N ALA A 118 3.80 2.95 -32.51
CA ALA A 118 4.21 4.24 -33.07
C ALA A 118 3.05 4.97 -33.76
N GLN A 119 2.21 4.24 -34.49
CA GLN A 119 0.98 4.80 -35.10
C GLN A 119 0.01 5.32 -34.04
N ILE A 120 -0.22 4.56 -32.97
CA ILE A 120 -1.08 5.00 -31.84
C ILE A 120 -0.53 6.27 -31.20
N ILE A 121 0.78 6.33 -30.92
CA ILE A 121 1.42 7.53 -30.37
C ILE A 121 1.26 8.73 -31.31
N THR A 122 1.40 8.52 -32.63
CA THR A 122 1.21 9.57 -33.64
C THR A 122 -0.23 10.08 -33.66
N HIS A 123 -1.22 9.20 -33.60
CA HIS A 123 -2.62 9.59 -33.50
C HIS A 123 -2.90 10.36 -32.22
N ARG A 124 -2.39 9.90 -31.06
CA ARG A 124 -2.53 10.62 -29.79
C ARG A 124 -1.96 12.03 -29.85
N ARG A 125 -0.78 12.24 -30.46
CA ARG A 125 -0.22 13.58 -30.70
C ARG A 125 -1.16 14.46 -31.53
N GLN A 126 -1.80 13.92 -32.56
CA GLN A 126 -2.80 14.66 -33.35
C GLN A 126 -4.04 15.00 -32.52
N MET A 127 -4.49 14.08 -31.65
CA MET A 127 -5.63 14.31 -30.76
C MET A 127 -5.32 15.40 -29.74
N HIS A 128 -4.15 15.37 -29.11
CA HIS A 128 -3.69 16.42 -28.18
C HIS A 128 -3.60 17.78 -28.89
N ALA A 129 -3.12 17.82 -30.13
CA ALA A 129 -3.10 19.02 -30.95
C ALA A 129 -4.49 19.54 -31.36
N GLY A 130 -5.57 18.79 -31.11
CA GLY A 130 -6.94 19.12 -31.52
C GLY A 130 -7.21 18.90 -33.01
N LYS A 131 -6.33 18.15 -33.71
CA LYS A 131 -6.48 17.81 -35.13
C LYS A 131 -7.37 16.57 -35.34
N MET A 132 -7.65 15.83 -34.27
CA MET A 132 -8.47 14.62 -34.25
C MET A 132 -9.26 14.57 -32.94
N PRO A 133 -10.49 14.03 -32.93
CA PRO A 133 -11.21 13.76 -31.68
C PRO A 133 -10.46 12.78 -30.78
N LEU A 134 -10.56 12.95 -29.46
CA LEU A 134 -9.98 12.01 -28.50
C LEU A 134 -10.70 10.66 -28.56
N ASP A 135 -9.94 9.57 -28.57
CA ASP A 135 -10.46 8.24 -28.30
C ASP A 135 -10.43 7.91 -26.79
N TRP A 136 -10.97 6.74 -26.44
CA TRP A 136 -11.07 6.30 -25.05
C TRP A 136 -9.70 6.16 -24.37
N GLY A 137 -8.74 5.50 -25.02
CA GLY A 137 -7.41 5.27 -24.43
C GLY A 137 -6.64 6.56 -24.22
N CYS A 138 -6.82 7.54 -25.11
CA CYS A 138 -6.23 8.87 -24.99
C CYS A 138 -6.86 9.66 -23.84
N ALA A 139 -8.19 9.69 -23.74
CA ALA A 139 -8.89 10.37 -22.65
C ALA A 139 -8.58 9.73 -21.28
N GLU A 140 -8.51 8.40 -21.21
CA GLU A 140 -8.13 7.65 -20.01
C GLU A 140 -6.74 8.06 -19.51
N LEU A 141 -5.73 8.08 -20.39
CA LEU A 141 -4.37 8.45 -19.99
C LEU A 141 -4.23 9.92 -19.58
N LEU A 142 -4.97 10.82 -20.23
CA LEU A 142 -4.98 12.24 -19.85
C LEU A 142 -5.58 12.44 -18.44
N ALA A 143 -6.64 11.71 -18.10
CA ALA A 143 -7.23 11.74 -16.76
C ALA A 143 -6.25 11.20 -15.69
N TYR A 144 -5.55 10.11 -16.00
CA TYR A 144 -4.50 9.61 -15.11
C TYR A 144 -3.36 10.62 -14.93
N ALA A 145 -2.91 11.23 -16.03
CA ALA A 145 -1.83 12.20 -15.99
C ALA A 145 -2.20 13.45 -15.18
N SER A 146 -3.43 13.96 -15.31
CA SER A 146 -3.88 15.11 -14.54
C SER A 146 -3.93 14.81 -13.04
N LEU A 147 -4.43 13.63 -12.64
CA LEU A 147 -4.47 13.22 -11.24
C LEU A 147 -3.06 13.03 -10.66
N VAL A 148 -2.15 12.45 -11.43
CA VAL A 148 -0.75 12.28 -11.00
C VAL A 148 -0.06 13.63 -10.83
N GLU A 149 -0.26 14.56 -11.75
CA GLU A 149 0.27 15.92 -11.62
C GLU A 149 -0.36 16.68 -10.44
N ASP A 150 -1.62 16.42 -10.10
CA ASP A 150 -2.29 16.97 -8.90
C ASP A 150 -1.82 16.33 -7.58
N GLY A 151 -0.90 15.36 -7.63
CA GLY A 151 -0.31 14.73 -6.44
C GLY A 151 -1.00 13.45 -5.98
N TYR A 152 -1.94 12.90 -6.76
CA TYR A 152 -2.58 11.63 -6.45
C TYR A 152 -1.78 10.44 -6.97
N SER A 153 -1.55 9.44 -6.11
CA SER A 153 -0.91 8.19 -6.53
C SER A 153 -1.85 7.37 -7.43
N LEU A 154 -1.27 6.70 -8.43
CA LEU A 154 -2.01 5.86 -9.37
C LEU A 154 -1.58 4.40 -9.22
N ARG A 155 -2.55 3.50 -9.13
CA ARG A 155 -2.33 2.06 -9.21
C ARG A 155 -3.31 1.43 -10.19
N LEU A 156 -2.78 0.85 -11.25
CA LEU A 156 -3.52 0.04 -12.22
C LEU A 156 -3.04 -1.41 -12.11
N CYS A 157 -3.95 -2.35 -11.88
CA CYS A 157 -3.62 -3.76 -11.66
C CYS A 157 -4.63 -4.67 -12.35
N GLY A 158 -4.13 -5.68 -13.06
CA GLY A 158 -4.96 -6.68 -13.74
C GLY A 158 -4.20 -7.33 -14.89
N GLN A 159 -4.70 -8.44 -15.42
CA GLN A 159 -4.08 -9.14 -16.56
C GLN A 159 -4.00 -8.23 -17.79
N ASP A 160 -2.80 -8.12 -18.38
CA ASP A 160 -2.50 -7.27 -19.54
C ASP A 160 -2.95 -5.80 -19.39
N SER A 161 -2.99 -5.27 -18.17
CA SER A 161 -3.45 -3.89 -17.91
C SER A 161 -2.55 -2.82 -18.51
N GLY A 162 -1.24 -3.07 -18.62
CA GLY A 162 -0.28 -2.12 -19.18
C GLY A 162 -0.51 -1.85 -20.66
N ARG A 163 -0.70 -2.90 -21.46
CA ARG A 163 -1.07 -2.80 -22.89
C ARG A 163 -2.56 -2.48 -23.06
N GLY A 164 -3.40 -3.06 -22.20
CA GLY A 164 -4.82 -3.20 -22.38
C GLY A 164 -5.14 -4.45 -23.21
N THR A 165 -6.13 -5.23 -22.75
CA THR A 165 -6.63 -6.43 -23.44
C THR A 165 -6.98 -6.12 -24.90
N PHE A 166 -7.64 -4.99 -25.15
CA PHE A 166 -8.06 -4.53 -26.48
C PHE A 166 -7.03 -3.64 -27.20
N PHE A 167 -5.76 -3.66 -26.77
CA PHE A 167 -4.67 -2.93 -27.43
C PHE A 167 -4.88 -1.39 -27.46
N HIS A 168 -5.65 -0.86 -26.50
CA HIS A 168 -6.07 0.54 -26.51
C HIS A 168 -5.25 1.44 -25.57
N ARG A 169 -4.60 0.87 -24.53
CA ARG A 169 -4.04 1.65 -23.43
C ARG A 169 -2.58 2.03 -23.64
N HIS A 170 -1.69 1.06 -23.84
CA HIS A 170 -0.25 1.30 -23.98
C HIS A 170 0.31 2.27 -22.91
N ALA A 171 -0.06 2.05 -21.65
CA ALA A 171 0.50 2.81 -20.52
C ALA A 171 1.92 2.34 -20.18
N VAL A 172 2.26 1.11 -20.55
CA VAL A 172 3.63 0.58 -20.56
C VAL A 172 4.06 0.39 -22.02
N LEU A 173 5.17 1.03 -22.38
CA LEU A 173 5.80 0.92 -23.69
C LEU A 173 7.01 -0.01 -23.59
N HIS A 174 7.21 -0.84 -24.60
CA HIS A 174 8.29 -1.82 -24.66
C HIS A 174 9.24 -1.49 -25.80
N ASP A 175 10.52 -1.42 -25.50
CA ASP A 175 11.57 -1.23 -26.49
C ASP A 175 11.68 -2.49 -27.37
N GLN A 176 11.76 -2.31 -28.69
CA GLN A 176 11.96 -3.41 -29.64
C GLN A 176 13.43 -3.85 -29.69
N ASN A 177 14.34 -2.98 -29.25
CA ASN A 177 15.78 -3.23 -29.30
C ASN A 177 16.35 -3.80 -27.99
N GLY A 178 15.52 -4.02 -26.96
CA GLY A 178 15.98 -4.53 -25.68
C GLY A 178 14.87 -4.72 -24.64
N PRO A 179 15.20 -5.16 -23.41
CA PRO A 179 14.22 -5.47 -22.37
C PRO A 179 13.64 -4.22 -21.68
N ARG A 180 13.97 -3.01 -22.15
CA ARG A 180 13.59 -1.76 -21.50
C ARG A 180 12.08 -1.53 -21.62
N GLN A 181 11.48 -1.10 -20.53
CA GLN A 181 10.11 -0.61 -20.48
C GLN A 181 10.14 0.88 -20.15
N PHE A 182 9.17 1.61 -20.68
CA PHE A 182 8.97 3.02 -20.38
C PHE A 182 7.50 3.27 -20.06
N ILE A 183 7.25 3.94 -18.95
CA ILE A 183 5.89 4.25 -18.47
C ILE A 183 5.78 5.78 -18.45
N PRO A 184 5.22 6.42 -19.49
CA PRO A 184 5.19 7.89 -19.58
C PRO A 184 4.56 8.57 -18.35
N LEU A 185 3.56 7.93 -17.72
CA LEU A 185 2.91 8.40 -16.49
C LEU A 185 3.87 8.51 -15.28
N GLN A 186 5.06 7.91 -15.32
CA GLN A 186 6.09 8.01 -14.28
C GLN A 186 7.05 9.21 -14.49
N HIS A 187 6.85 10.00 -15.55
CA HIS A 187 7.78 11.06 -15.97
C HIS A 187 7.07 12.38 -16.31
N LEU A 188 6.08 12.76 -15.50
CA LEU A 188 5.27 13.98 -15.67
C LEU A 188 5.78 15.16 -14.83
N ALA A 189 6.41 14.91 -13.69
CA ALA A 189 6.97 15.96 -12.82
C ALA A 189 8.10 15.42 -11.94
N GLU A 190 9.04 16.28 -11.53
CA GLU A 190 10.19 15.90 -10.69
C GLU A 190 9.78 15.30 -9.33
N ARG A 191 8.68 15.82 -8.74
CA ARG A 191 8.14 15.36 -7.46
C ARG A 191 6.73 14.82 -7.62
N GLN A 192 6.57 13.83 -8.49
CA GLN A 192 5.29 13.18 -8.69
C GLN A 192 5.02 12.05 -7.67
N PRO A 193 3.75 11.76 -7.37
CA PRO A 193 3.34 10.65 -6.53
C PRO A 193 3.62 9.29 -7.19
N ARG A 194 3.44 8.21 -6.42
CA ARG A 194 3.72 6.85 -6.89
C ARG A 194 2.76 6.44 -8.01
N VAL A 195 3.30 5.98 -9.12
CA VAL A 195 2.56 5.38 -10.23
C VAL A 195 2.97 3.91 -10.40
N GLN A 196 2.02 3.00 -10.28
CA GLN A 196 2.22 1.56 -10.46
C GLN A 196 1.26 1.00 -11.51
N ILE A 197 1.81 0.31 -12.49
CA ILE A 197 1.04 -0.46 -13.48
C ILE A 197 1.53 -1.88 -13.38
N ILE A 198 0.62 -2.79 -13.03
CA ILE A 198 0.93 -4.17 -12.67
C ILE A 198 0.10 -5.07 -13.56
N ASP A 199 0.78 -5.79 -14.45
CA ASP A 199 0.19 -6.92 -15.15
C ASP A 199 0.15 -8.10 -14.17
N SER A 200 -1.04 -8.39 -13.64
CA SER A 200 -1.21 -9.52 -12.72
C SER A 200 -1.17 -10.84 -13.50
N VAL A 201 -0.54 -11.85 -12.90
CA VAL A 201 -0.50 -13.23 -13.43
C VAL A 201 -1.84 -13.91 -13.16
#